data_AF-A0A8J5CK88-F1
#
_entry.id   AF-A0A8J5CK88-F1
#
_cell.length_a   1.000
_cell.length_b   1.000
_cell.length_c   1.000
_cell.angle_alpha   90.00
_cell.angle_beta   90.00
_cell.angle_gamma   90.00
#
_symmetry.space_group_name_H-M   'P 1'
#
loop_
_entity.id
_entity.type
_entity.pdbx_description
1 polymer ?
#
loop_
_entity_poly.entity_id
_entity_poly.type
_entity_poly.pdbx_seq_one_letter_code
_entity_poly.pdbx_strand_id
1 'polypeptide(L)'
;MKETMSAASLKAAQEAAAKVNALLVASGQLKLSELNKSRTKNSKSNDLFIEEVIINDAPMSARNFLTRSSTQEEISKMSGAAVSTRGRYMNQEERKNPSKNPSHRPLYLHIQAINQQDVKGKDSL
;
A
#
# COMPACT_ATOMS: atom_id res chain seq x y z
N MET A 1 25.97 -4.79 32.40
CA MET A 1 26.28 -5.73 31.31
C MET A 1 25.50 -5.28 30.08
N LYS A 2 26.15 -4.65 29.10
CA LYS A 2 25.53 -4.29 27.81
C LYS A 2 26.24 -5.13 26.76
N GLU A 3 25.59 -6.18 26.29
CA GLU A 3 26.10 -7.04 25.23
C GLU A 3 26.29 -6.21 23.96
N THR A 4 27.55 -5.92 23.61
CA THR A 4 27.90 -5.44 22.27
C THR A 4 27.86 -6.64 21.35
N MET A 5 26.76 -6.86 20.64
CA MET A 5 26.76 -7.79 19.50
C MET A 5 27.79 -7.26 18.49
N SER A 6 28.89 -7.98 18.39
CA SER A 6 30.02 -7.70 17.52
C SER A 6 29.57 -7.54 16.07
N ALA A 7 30.16 -6.60 15.34
CA ALA A 7 29.97 -6.43 13.90
C ALA A 7 30.20 -7.72 13.09
N ALA A 8 30.92 -8.70 13.66
CA ALA A 8 31.06 -10.05 13.12
C ALA A 8 29.72 -10.81 13.04
N SER A 9 28.84 -10.65 14.03
CA SER A 9 27.52 -11.30 14.08
C SER A 9 26.58 -10.75 13.00
N LEU A 10 26.63 -9.45 12.73
CA LEU A 10 25.83 -8.79 11.69
C LEU A 10 26.27 -9.23 10.29
N LYS A 11 27.59 -9.31 10.04
CA LYS A 11 28.13 -9.73 8.75
C LYS A 11 27.81 -11.20 8.47
N ALA A 12 27.90 -12.07 9.48
CA ALA A 12 27.50 -13.47 9.37
C ALA A 12 26.00 -13.64 9.08
N ALA A 13 25.13 -12.84 9.74
CA ALA A 13 23.70 -12.84 9.48
C ALA A 13 23.35 -12.33 8.06
N GLN A 14 24.02 -11.27 7.60
CA GLN A 14 23.86 -10.76 6.24
C GLN A 14 24.31 -11.78 5.17
N GLU A 15 25.41 -12.49 5.43
CA GLU A 15 25.91 -13.50 4.50
C GLU A 15 25.03 -14.75 4.47
N ALA A 16 24.47 -15.15 5.61
CA ALA A 16 23.45 -16.21 5.69
C ALA A 16 22.16 -15.81 4.94
N ALA A 17 21.69 -14.58 5.11
CA ALA A 17 20.53 -14.05 4.38
C ALA A 17 20.78 -14.01 2.86
N ALA A 18 21.98 -13.60 2.43
CA ALA A 18 22.37 -13.59 1.02
C ALA A 18 22.44 -15.01 0.43
N LYS A 19 22.96 -15.99 1.18
CA LYS A 19 23.03 -17.40 0.74
C LYS A 19 21.63 -18.03 0.62
N VAL A 20 20.74 -17.76 1.58
CA VAL A 20 19.35 -18.22 1.50
C VAL A 20 18.63 -17.58 0.31
N ASN A 21 18.82 -16.27 0.11
CA ASN A 21 18.23 -15.57 -1.04
C ASN A 21 18.77 -16.11 -2.38
N ALA A 22 20.07 -16.43 -2.46
CA ALA A 22 20.69 -16.99 -3.66
C ALA A 22 20.17 -18.40 -4.00
N LEU A 23 20.00 -19.28 -3.01
CA LEU A 23 19.45 -20.63 -3.23
C LEU A 23 17.98 -20.60 -3.66
N LEU A 24 17.20 -19.66 -3.14
CA LEU A 24 15.80 -19.49 -3.50
C LEU A 24 15.63 -18.95 -4.94
N VAL A 25 16.59 -18.16 -5.44
CA VAL A 25 16.63 -17.71 -6.84
C VAL A 25 17.10 -18.84 -7.76
N ALA A 26 18.13 -19.60 -7.36
CA ALA A 26 18.69 -20.69 -8.16
C ALA A 26 17.73 -21.88 -8.30
N SER A 27 16.82 -22.10 -7.35
CA SER A 27 15.79 -23.14 -7.42
C SER A 27 14.63 -22.81 -8.37
N GLY A 28 14.67 -21.68 -9.08
CA GLY A 28 13.68 -21.32 -10.11
C GLY A 28 12.28 -20.97 -9.58
N GLN A 29 12.09 -20.99 -8.26
CA GLN A 29 10.82 -20.64 -7.60
C GLN A 29 10.62 -19.13 -7.42
N LEU A 30 11.61 -18.29 -7.74
CA LEU A 30 11.50 -16.82 -7.63
C LEU A 30 11.43 -16.14 -9.00
N LYS A 31 10.20 -15.86 -9.44
CA LYS A 31 9.93 -14.81 -10.43
C LYS A 31 10.08 -13.45 -9.74
N LEU A 32 11.27 -12.85 -9.83
CA LEU A 32 11.57 -11.50 -9.30
C LEU A 32 10.65 -10.40 -9.89
N SER A 33 9.97 -10.67 -11.01
CA SER A 33 8.98 -9.79 -11.63
C SER A 33 7.75 -9.52 -10.75
N GLU A 34 7.44 -10.37 -9.77
CA GLU A 34 6.23 -10.24 -8.93
C GLU A 34 6.50 -9.62 -7.54
N LEU A 35 7.77 -9.51 -7.11
CA LEU A 35 8.11 -9.00 -5.78
C LEU A 35 7.84 -7.49 -5.62
N ASN A 36 7.78 -6.74 -6.73
CA ASN A 36 7.37 -5.33 -6.72
C ASN A 36 5.86 -5.10 -6.83
N LYS A 37 5.07 -6.15 -7.05
CA LYS A 37 3.59 -6.08 -7.02
C LYS A 37 2.98 -6.67 -5.75
N SER A 38 3.81 -7.27 -4.89
CA SER A 38 3.40 -8.07 -3.74
C SER A 38 3.94 -7.58 -2.38
N ARG A 39 4.49 -6.35 -2.29
CA ARG A 39 4.76 -5.73 -0.96
C ARG A 39 3.49 -5.32 -0.19
N THR A 40 2.33 -5.76 -0.65
CA THR A 40 1.03 -5.61 0.01
C THR A 40 0.28 -6.95 0.08
N LYS A 41 0.94 -8.06 0.46
CA LYS A 41 0.17 -9.21 0.94
C LYS A 41 0.90 -10.01 2.01
N ASN A 42 0.22 -10.09 3.15
CA ASN A 42 0.29 -11.14 4.16
C ASN A 42 1.44 -11.13 5.18
N SER A 43 1.26 -10.28 6.20
CA SER A 43 1.29 -10.78 7.57
C SER A 43 -0.14 -10.69 8.15
N LYS A 44 -0.90 -11.78 8.05
CA LYS A 44 -2.25 -11.96 8.63
C LYS A 44 -3.31 -10.95 8.20
N SER A 45 -3.72 -10.98 6.94
CA SER A 45 -4.93 -10.27 6.50
C SER A 45 -6.05 -11.27 6.27
N ASN A 46 -7.11 -11.15 7.08
CA ASN A 46 -8.45 -11.58 6.70
C ASN A 46 -8.71 -11.20 5.23
N ASP A 47 -9.47 -12.02 4.51
CA ASP A 47 -9.84 -11.79 3.11
C ASP A 47 -10.70 -10.52 3.00
N LEU A 48 -10.03 -9.36 3.04
CA LEU A 48 -10.63 -8.04 2.95
C LEU A 48 -10.51 -7.59 1.50
N PHE A 49 -11.63 -7.16 0.93
CA PHE A 49 -11.66 -6.51 -0.36
C PHE A 49 -11.08 -5.11 -0.22
N ILE A 50 -10.17 -4.76 -1.13
CA ILE A 50 -9.48 -3.47 -1.14
C ILE A 50 -9.73 -2.79 -2.48
N GLU A 51 -10.16 -1.54 -2.44
CA GLU A 51 -10.27 -0.67 -3.62
C GLU A 51 -9.50 0.63 -3.39
N GLU A 52 -8.82 1.09 -4.42
CA GLU A 52 -8.03 2.32 -4.40
C GLU A 52 -8.66 3.32 -5.38
N VAL A 53 -9.17 4.44 -4.87
CA VAL A 53 -9.82 5.49 -5.68
C VAL A 53 -8.92 6.72 -5.72
N ILE A 54 -8.41 7.06 -6.90
CA ILE A 54 -7.56 8.24 -7.08
C ILE A 54 -8.42 9.51 -7.01
N ILE A 55 -8.12 10.41 -6.07
CA ILE A 55 -8.85 11.68 -5.87
C ILE A 55 -8.03 12.90 -6.26
N ASN A 56 -6.80 12.72 -6.73
CA ASN A 56 -5.86 13.80 -7.03
C ASN A 56 -6.41 14.85 -8.01
N ASP A 57 -7.18 14.42 -9.00
CA ASP A 57 -7.73 15.29 -10.05
C ASP A 57 -9.12 15.85 -9.69
N ALA A 58 -9.66 15.48 -8.52
CA ALA A 58 -10.91 16.05 -8.04
C ALA A 58 -10.72 17.53 -7.65
N PRO A 59 -11.78 18.35 -7.71
CA PRO A 59 -11.74 19.73 -7.25
C PRO A 59 -11.20 19.85 -5.81
N MET A 60 -10.50 20.94 -5.51
CA MET A 60 -9.91 21.18 -4.17
C MET A 60 -10.94 20.99 -3.04
N SER A 61 -12.15 21.51 -3.22
CA SER A 61 -13.24 21.36 -2.25
C SER A 61 -13.61 19.89 -1.99
N ALA A 62 -13.68 19.07 -3.04
CA ALA A 62 -13.99 17.65 -2.93
C ALA A 62 -12.85 16.89 -2.24
N ARG A 63 -11.59 17.16 -2.61
CA ARG A 63 -10.43 16.58 -1.93
C ARG A 63 -10.42 16.91 -0.44
N ASN A 64 -10.51 18.19 -0.10
CA ASN A 64 -10.53 18.63 1.29
C ASN A 64 -11.71 18.04 2.07
N PHE A 65 -12.85 17.84 1.43
CA PHE A 65 -13.99 17.18 2.05
C PHE A 65 -13.70 15.70 2.32
N LEU A 66 -13.18 14.95 1.34
CA LEU A 66 -12.90 13.52 1.43
C LEU A 66 -11.70 13.18 2.35
N THR A 67 -10.75 14.11 2.53
CA THR A 67 -9.60 13.90 3.42
C THR A 67 -9.88 14.22 4.88
N ARG A 68 -11.05 14.79 5.22
CA ARG A 68 -11.46 15.03 6.61
C ARG A 68 -11.77 13.71 7.32
N SER A 69 -11.27 13.58 8.55
CA SER A 69 -11.55 12.42 9.40
C SER A 69 -13.05 12.21 9.60
N SER A 70 -13.80 13.28 9.90
CA SER A 70 -15.26 13.22 10.09
C SER A 70 -15.99 12.63 8.88
N THR A 71 -15.55 13.00 7.66
CA THR A 71 -16.13 12.49 6.42
C THR A 71 -15.77 11.03 6.21
N GLN A 72 -14.52 10.63 6.46
CA GLN A 72 -14.10 9.23 6.35
C GLN A 72 -14.83 8.34 7.36
N GLU A 73 -15.05 8.83 8.58
CA GLU A 73 -15.83 8.13 9.61
C GLU A 73 -17.30 7.97 9.19
N GLU A 74 -17.91 9.03 8.66
CA GLU A 74 -19.29 8.98 8.15
C GLU A 74 -19.41 8.00 6.98
N ILE A 75 -18.51 8.08 5.99
CA ILE A 75 -18.46 7.14 4.87
C ILE A 75 -18.30 5.72 5.42
N SER A 76 -17.36 5.49 6.35
CA SER A 76 -17.11 4.16 6.89
C SER A 76 -18.30 3.59 7.64
N LYS A 77 -19.02 4.44 8.38
CA LYS A 77 -20.25 4.06 9.09
C LYS A 77 -21.40 3.73 8.13
N MET A 78 -21.54 4.48 7.04
CA MET A 78 -22.61 4.28 6.06
C MET A 78 -22.35 3.09 5.12
N SER A 79 -21.10 2.90 4.69
CA SER A 79 -20.73 1.84 3.74
C SER A 79 -20.37 0.52 4.42
N GLY A 80 -19.99 0.53 5.70
CA GLY A 80 -19.42 -0.65 6.37
C GLY A 80 -17.98 -0.95 5.94
N ALA A 81 -17.35 -0.05 5.18
CA ALA A 81 -15.97 -0.19 4.71
C ALA A 81 -15.04 0.81 5.41
N ALA A 82 -13.86 0.39 5.83
CA ALA A 82 -12.85 1.29 6.36
C ALA A 82 -12.24 2.15 5.24
N VAL A 83 -12.32 3.48 5.36
CA VAL A 83 -11.76 4.43 4.40
C VAL A 83 -10.57 5.18 5.00
N SER A 84 -9.49 5.31 4.22
CA SER A 84 -8.31 6.09 4.62
C SER A 84 -7.72 6.85 3.44
N THR A 85 -7.22 8.06 3.67
CA THR A 85 -6.48 8.81 2.65
C THR A 85 -5.01 8.39 2.62
N ARG A 86 -4.45 8.19 1.43
CA ARG A 86 -3.04 7.84 1.21
C ARG A 86 -2.44 8.58 0.01
N GLY A 87 -1.11 8.57 -0.06
CA GLY A 87 -0.36 9.26 -1.11
C GLY A 87 -0.21 10.76 -0.81
N ARG A 88 0.18 11.52 -1.82
CA ARG A 88 0.33 12.98 -1.74
C ARG A 88 -0.32 13.64 -2.93
N TYR A 89 -0.74 14.90 -2.76
CA TYR A 89 -1.14 15.69 -3.92
C TYR A 89 0.03 15.82 -4.89
N MET A 90 -0.25 15.57 -6.16
CA MET A 90 0.69 15.69 -7.26
C MET A 90 0.07 16.56 -8.34
N ASN A 91 0.81 17.57 -8.80
CA ASN A 91 0.37 18.34 -9.95
C ASN A 91 0.45 17.49 -11.23
N GLN A 92 -0.24 17.94 -12.29
CA GLN A 92 -0.29 17.22 -13.58
C GLN A 92 1.11 16.94 -14.16
N GLU A 93 2.05 17.86 -13.97
CA GLU A 93 3.43 17.73 -14.46
C GLU A 93 4.21 16.63 -13.71
N GLU A 94 4.06 16.56 -12.38
CA GLU A 94 4.70 15.54 -11.55
C GLU A 94 4.18 14.14 -11.88
N ARG A 95 2.88 14.03 -12.16
CA ARG A 95 2.27 12.76 -12.59
C ARG A 95 2.74 12.30 -13.96
N LYS A 96 2.96 13.23 -14.90
CA LYS A 96 3.47 12.93 -16.24
C LYS A 96 4.96 12.56 -16.24
N ASN A 97 5.71 12.98 -15.21
CA ASN A 97 7.12 12.65 -15.01
C ASN A 97 7.35 11.81 -13.73
N PRO A 98 6.85 10.56 -13.69
CA PRO A 98 7.03 9.68 -12.53
C PRO A 98 8.51 9.38 -12.23
N SER A 99 9.40 9.56 -13.22
CA SER A 99 10.86 9.38 -13.09
C SER A 99 11.50 10.31 -12.04
N LYS A 100 10.90 11.47 -11.74
CA LYS A 100 11.42 12.38 -10.71
C LYS A 100 11.08 11.93 -9.29
N ASN A 101 10.03 11.13 -9.10
CA ASN A 101 9.55 10.69 -7.80
C ASN A 101 8.97 9.26 -7.86
N PRO A 102 9.78 8.23 -8.13
CA PRO A 102 9.32 6.87 -8.35
C PRO A 102 8.67 6.21 -7.11
N SER A 103 8.85 6.80 -5.92
CA SER A 103 8.36 6.23 -4.66
C SER A 103 7.00 6.77 -4.20
N HIS A 104 6.46 7.81 -4.86
CA HIS A 104 5.25 8.48 -4.39
C HIS A 104 4.06 8.23 -5.31
N ARG A 105 2.92 7.84 -4.72
CA ARG A 105 1.63 7.70 -5.41
C ARG A 105 0.83 9.02 -5.35
N PRO A 106 0.05 9.35 -6.40
CA PRO A 106 -0.86 10.49 -6.37
C PRO A 106 -1.94 10.27 -5.28
N LEU A 107 -2.55 11.34 -4.78
CA LEU A 107 -3.53 11.29 -3.69
C LEU A 107 -4.70 10.36 -4.03
N TYR A 108 -4.97 9.40 -3.14
CA TYR A 108 -6.01 8.39 -3.30
C TYR A 108 -6.68 8.03 -1.96
N LEU A 109 -7.89 7.50 -2.05
CA LEU A 109 -8.59 6.85 -0.95
C LEU A 109 -8.33 5.34 -1.04
N HIS A 110 -8.04 4.74 0.11
CA HIS A 110 -7.87 3.32 0.29
C HIS A 110 -9.04 2.81 1.12
N ILE A 111 -9.88 2.00 0.46
CA ILE A 111 -11.14 1.49 0.99
C ILE A 111 -10.96 -0.01 1.24
N GLN A 112 -11.30 -0.48 2.43
CA GLN A 112 -11.19 -1.88 2.82
C GLN A 112 -12.49 -2.37 3.43
N ALA A 113 -13.01 -3.51 3.00
CA ALA A 113 -14.20 -4.11 3.60
C ALA A 113 -14.13 -5.63 3.63
N ILE A 114 -15.01 -6.23 4.42
CA ILE A 114 -15.17 -7.69 4.49
C ILE A 114 -15.90 -8.21 3.25
N ASN A 115 -16.84 -7.44 2.71
CA ASN A 115 -17.60 -7.84 1.51
C ASN A 115 -17.29 -6.90 0.34
N GLN A 116 -17.28 -7.45 -0.87
CA GLN A 116 -17.04 -6.69 -2.10
C GLN A 116 -18.09 -5.59 -2.35
N GLN A 117 -19.33 -5.83 -1.95
CA GLN A 117 -20.45 -4.88 -2.08
C GLN A 117 -20.24 -3.58 -1.30
N ASP A 118 -19.58 -3.66 -0.14
CA ASP A 118 -19.36 -2.52 0.75
C ASP A 118 -18.29 -1.57 0.18
N VAL A 119 -17.47 -2.09 -0.73
CA VAL A 119 -16.41 -1.35 -1.43
C VAL A 119 -16.92 -0.71 -2.73
N LYS A 120 -17.81 -1.39 -3.47
CA LYS A 120 -18.29 -0.95 -4.79
C LYS A 120 -19.58 -0.12 -4.77
N GLY A 121 -20.23 0.02 -3.63
CA GLY A 121 -21.56 0.63 -3.56
C GLY A 121 -22.64 -0.32 -4.08
N LYS A 122 -23.87 -0.11 -3.63
CA LYS A 122 -25.01 -1.03 -3.81
C LYS A 122 -25.68 -0.98 -5.20
N ASP A 123 -25.00 -0.47 -6.23
CA ASP A 123 -25.59 -0.20 -7.55
C ASP A 123 -25.15 -1.20 -8.64
N SER A 124 -25.02 -2.49 -8.27
CA SER A 124 -25.04 -3.58 -9.24
C SER A 124 -26.41 -4.26 -9.19
N LEU A 125 -27.43 -3.61 -9.78
CA LEU A 125 -28.68 -4.20 -10.24
C LEU A 125 -28.89 -3.82 -11.71
#